data_AF-A0A1H4HKZ8-F1
#
_entry.id   AF-A0A1H4HKZ8-F1
#
_cell.length_a   1.000
_cell.length_b   1.000
_cell.length_c   1.000
_cell.angle_alpha   90.00
_cell.angle_beta   90.00
_cell.angle_gamma   90.00
#
_symmetry.space_group_name_H-M   'P 1'
#
loop_
_entity.id
_entity.type
_entity.pdbx_description
1 polymer ?
#
loop_
_entity_poly.entity_id
_entity_poly.type
_entity_poly.pdbx_seq_one_letter_code
_entity_poly.pdbx_strand_id
1 'polypeptide(L)'
;MTYVINPDRTKPWNDLPELPIDKILYEDIDIYKQLGDSKAALARLQGRSIAIPNQAMLINSISLQEAKASSAIENIFTTDDELYKAYSENPASEPQGPTKEILNYRKALWIGYDHLKQHTFDENYFIKMYRTVSQFSDGIRNPIAQVYIKEGGSGPNAGTVFYTPPRGKGIIEAKLHNLLEWNCNNKMDIQLSCNIFFI
;
A
#
# COMPACT_ATOMS: atom_id res chain seq x y z
N MET A 1 -5.86 -12.34 24.39
CA MET A 1 -5.97 -13.46 23.43
C MET A 1 -4.86 -13.30 22.39
N THR A 2 -4.29 -14.40 21.90
CA THR A 2 -3.29 -14.33 20.81
C THR A 2 -4.02 -14.16 19.48
N TYR A 3 -3.52 -13.27 18.61
CA TYR A 3 -4.06 -13.13 17.26
C TYR A 3 -3.99 -14.46 16.51
N VAL A 4 -5.06 -14.83 15.80
CA VAL A 4 -5.11 -16.08 15.05
C VAL A 4 -4.21 -15.91 13.83
N ILE A 5 -3.23 -16.80 13.68
CA ILE A 5 -2.34 -16.86 12.52
C ILE A 5 -2.76 -18.05 11.65
N ASN A 6 -2.59 -17.95 10.33
CA ASN A 6 -2.88 -19.05 9.40
C ASN A 6 -2.21 -20.37 9.88
N PRO A 7 -3.00 -21.39 10.29
CA PRO A 7 -2.46 -22.64 10.83
C PRO A 7 -1.80 -23.51 9.75
N ASP A 8 -2.18 -23.36 8.48
CA ASP A 8 -1.61 -24.08 7.35
C ASP A 8 -1.33 -23.12 6.20
N ARG A 9 -0.06 -22.71 6.11
CA ARG A 9 0.42 -21.74 5.12
C ARG A 9 0.23 -22.20 3.68
N THR A 10 0.00 -23.49 3.42
CA THR A 10 -0.21 -24.05 2.08
C THR A 10 -1.67 -24.03 1.62
N LYS A 11 -2.61 -23.78 2.55
CA LYS A 11 -4.04 -23.71 2.28
C LYS A 11 -4.54 -22.26 2.31
N PRO A 12 -5.50 -21.89 1.43
CA PRO A 12 -6.11 -20.57 1.48
C PRO A 12 -6.68 -20.26 2.86
N TRP A 13 -6.26 -19.13 3.45
CA TRP A 13 -6.72 -18.71 4.77
C TRP A 13 -8.07 -17.99 4.70
N ASN A 14 -9.12 -18.72 4.33
CA ASN A 14 -10.45 -18.14 4.15
C ASN A 14 -11.07 -17.63 5.47
N ASP A 15 -10.67 -18.21 6.60
CA ASP A 15 -11.07 -17.82 7.95
C ASP A 15 -10.22 -16.68 8.52
N LEU A 16 -9.58 -15.87 7.67
CA LEU A 16 -8.92 -14.62 8.05
C LEU A 16 -9.88 -13.79 8.94
N PRO A 17 -9.50 -13.39 10.15
CA PRO A 17 -10.38 -12.61 11.03
C PRO A 17 -10.90 -11.34 10.36
N GLU A 18 -12.17 -11.02 10.57
CA GLU A 18 -12.77 -9.77 10.09
C GLU A 18 -12.30 -8.57 10.93
N LEU A 19 -12.33 -7.38 10.34
CA LEU A 19 -12.12 -6.12 11.05
C LEU A 19 -13.43 -5.65 11.73
N PRO A 20 -13.36 -5.02 12.91
CA PRO A 20 -12.15 -4.78 13.71
C PRO A 20 -11.65 -6.04 14.42
N ILE A 21 -10.33 -6.17 14.54
CA ILE A 21 -9.71 -7.14 15.45
C ILE A 21 -9.90 -6.71 16.91
N ASP A 22 -9.66 -7.63 17.85
CA ASP A 22 -9.77 -7.37 19.28
C ASP A 22 -8.87 -6.19 19.71
N LYS A 23 -9.47 -5.22 20.41
CA LYS A 23 -8.81 -4.03 20.97
C LYS A 23 -7.56 -4.36 21.77
N ILE A 24 -7.54 -5.48 22.48
CA ILE A 24 -6.38 -5.88 23.28
C ILE A 24 -5.10 -6.07 22.44
N LEU A 25 -5.23 -6.23 21.12
CA LEU A 25 -4.10 -6.40 20.21
C LEU A 25 -3.45 -5.07 19.78
N TYR A 26 -4.14 -3.93 19.94
CA TYR A 26 -3.63 -2.64 19.49
C TYR A 26 -3.79 -1.49 20.50
N GLU A 27 -4.63 -1.63 21.53
CA GLU A 27 -4.75 -0.70 22.64
C GLU A 27 -3.64 -0.96 23.67
N ASP A 28 -2.40 -0.69 23.24
CA ASP A 28 -1.19 -0.87 24.03
C ASP A 28 -0.50 0.48 24.30
N ILE A 29 0.13 0.59 25.47
CA ILE A 29 0.78 1.83 25.92
C ILE A 29 1.91 2.23 24.97
N ASP A 30 2.70 1.28 24.49
CA ASP A 30 3.83 1.57 23.61
C ASP A 30 3.35 1.92 22.19
N ILE A 31 2.28 1.28 21.71
CA ILE A 31 1.60 1.68 20.47
C ILE A 31 1.09 3.14 20.57
N TYR A 32 0.47 3.52 21.69
CA TYR A 32 -0.03 4.88 21.87
C TYR A 32 1.07 5.94 22.02
N LYS A 33 2.18 5.61 22.67
CA LYS A 33 3.37 6.48 22.70
C LYS A 33 3.89 6.72 21.28
N GLN A 34 4.07 5.65 20.50
CA GLN A 34 4.55 5.75 19.12
C GLN A 34 3.57 6.50 18.22
N LEU A 35 2.26 6.36 18.45
CA LEU A 35 1.25 7.16 17.78
C LEU A 35 1.41 8.65 18.10
N GLY A 36 1.64 9.00 19.38
CA GLY A 36 1.91 10.38 19.80
C GLY A 36 3.12 10.98 19.09
N ASP A 37 4.22 10.23 19.01
CA ASP A 37 5.44 10.66 18.32
C ASP A 37 5.24 10.83 16.82
N SER A 38 4.52 9.89 16.19
CA SER A 38 4.17 9.93 14.77
C SER A 38 3.31 11.15 14.44
N LYS A 39 2.29 11.44 15.26
CA LYS A 39 1.46 12.65 15.14
C LYS A 39 2.27 13.92 15.29
N ALA A 40 3.16 13.98 16.28
CA ALA A 40 4.02 15.14 16.49
C ALA A 40 4.95 15.38 15.29
N ALA A 41 5.53 14.32 14.71
CA ALA A 41 6.34 14.41 13.51
C ALA A 41 5.55 14.92 12.29
N LEU A 42 4.34 14.39 12.07
CA LEU A 42 3.48 14.81 10.97
C LEU A 42 2.98 16.25 11.13
N ALA A 43 2.63 16.67 12.35
CA ALA A 43 2.26 18.06 12.64
C ALA A 43 3.43 19.03 12.39
N ARG A 44 4.66 18.65 12.75
CA ARG A 44 5.87 19.44 12.44
C ARG A 44 6.10 19.54 10.94
N LEU A 45 5.92 18.44 10.19
CA LEU A 45 6.03 18.45 8.73
C LEU A 45 4.97 19.39 8.13
N GLN A 46 3.70 19.25 8.51
CA GLN A 46 2.62 20.12 8.04
C GLN A 46 2.92 21.60 8.33
N GLY A 47 3.34 21.93 9.55
CA GLY A 47 3.70 23.29 9.93
C GLY A 47 4.85 23.88 9.10
N ARG A 48 5.88 23.08 8.80
CA ARG A 48 7.01 23.52 7.96
C ARG A 48 6.64 23.63 6.49
N SER A 49 5.80 22.72 5.98
CA SER A 49 5.37 22.71 4.58
C SER A 49 4.58 23.97 4.19
N ILE A 50 3.86 24.57 5.13
CA ILE A 50 3.13 25.83 4.89
C ILE A 50 4.08 26.98 4.53
N ALA A 51 5.31 26.99 5.06
CA ALA A 51 6.30 28.03 4.80
C ALA A 51 7.07 27.86 3.47
N ILE A 52 6.88 26.73 2.76
CA ILE A 52 7.58 26.46 1.49
C ILE A 52 6.82 27.17 0.35
N PRO A 53 7.47 28.09 -0.40
CA PRO A 53 6.79 28.88 -1.43
C PRO A 53 6.16 28.06 -2.55
N ASN A 54 6.74 26.90 -2.88
CA ASN A 54 6.24 25.97 -3.88
C ASN A 54 6.02 24.58 -3.27
N GLN A 55 4.87 24.41 -2.62
CA GLN A 55 4.47 23.13 -2.03
C GLN A 55 4.33 22.00 -3.07
N ALA A 56 3.98 22.33 -4.30
CA ALA A 56 3.88 21.34 -5.38
C ALA A 56 5.25 20.70 -5.68
N MET A 57 6.33 21.47 -5.63
CA MET A 57 7.70 20.93 -5.80
C MET A 57 8.05 19.96 -4.68
N LEU A 58 7.72 20.29 -3.42
CA LEU A 58 7.95 19.41 -2.27
C LEU A 58 7.20 18.07 -2.43
N ILE A 59 5.90 18.14 -2.75
CA ILE A 59 5.09 16.92 -2.95
C ILE A 59 5.67 16.08 -4.08
N ASN A 60 6.05 16.70 -5.20
CA ASN A 60 6.65 15.98 -6.33
C ASN A 60 7.95 15.26 -5.94
N SER A 61 8.84 15.91 -5.20
CA SER A 61 10.08 15.29 -4.75
C SER A 61 9.85 14.15 -3.75
N ILE A 62 8.96 14.35 -2.77
CA ILE A 62 8.63 13.32 -1.77
C ILE A 62 7.98 12.12 -2.45
N SER A 63 6.98 12.33 -3.32
CA SER A 63 6.31 11.23 -4.02
C SER A 63 7.25 10.42 -4.91
N LEU A 64 8.26 11.07 -5.49
CA LEU A 64 9.25 10.40 -6.34
C LEU A 64 10.21 9.53 -5.51
N GLN A 65 10.67 10.05 -4.38
CA GLN A 65 11.53 9.30 -3.45
C GLN A 65 10.76 8.14 -2.80
N GLU A 66 9.50 8.36 -2.43
CA GLU A 66 8.61 7.30 -1.91
C GLU A 66 8.40 6.20 -2.94
N ALA A 67 8.08 6.57 -4.19
CA ALA A 67 7.92 5.61 -5.28
C ALA A 67 9.19 4.77 -5.50
N LYS A 68 10.37 5.42 -5.52
CA LYS A 68 11.66 4.73 -5.65
C LYS A 68 11.92 3.77 -4.48
N ALA A 69 11.69 4.21 -3.25
CA ALA A 69 11.90 3.40 -2.05
C ALA A 69 10.93 2.20 -2.00
N SER A 70 9.65 2.42 -2.29
CA SER A 70 8.62 1.38 -2.40
C SER A 70 8.97 0.36 -3.50
N SER A 71 9.37 0.82 -4.69
CA SER A 71 9.79 -0.06 -5.79
C SER A 71 11.04 -0.88 -5.46
N ALA A 72 11.98 -0.35 -4.67
CA ALA A 72 13.17 -1.09 -4.26
C ALA A 72 12.84 -2.31 -3.38
N ILE A 73 11.73 -2.28 -2.61
CA ILE A 73 11.23 -3.44 -1.85
C ILE A 73 10.80 -4.57 -2.79
N GLU A 74 10.25 -4.22 -3.94
CA GLU A 74 9.81 -5.15 -5.00
C GLU A 74 10.96 -5.58 -5.94
N ASN A 75 12.22 -5.32 -5.57
CA ASN A 75 13.42 -5.57 -6.37
C ASN A 75 13.51 -4.77 -7.68
N ILE A 76 12.85 -3.61 -7.75
CA ILE A 76 12.92 -2.68 -8.87
C ILE A 76 13.87 -1.54 -8.49
N PHE A 77 15.05 -1.50 -9.13
CA PHE A 77 16.12 -0.55 -8.80
C PHE A 77 16.31 0.50 -9.91
N THR A 78 16.43 1.77 -9.53
CA THR A 78 16.83 2.88 -10.41
C THR A 78 17.74 3.86 -9.65
N THR A 79 18.51 4.66 -10.37
CA THR A 79 19.30 5.76 -9.79
C THR A 79 18.51 7.08 -9.76
N ASP A 80 18.91 8.02 -8.90
CA ASP A 80 18.29 9.36 -8.87
C ASP A 80 18.49 10.08 -10.21
N ASP A 81 19.67 9.98 -10.80
CA ASP A 81 19.99 10.63 -12.08
C ASP A 81 19.10 10.11 -13.22
N GLU A 82 18.94 8.79 -13.34
CA GLU A 82 18.03 8.18 -14.32
C GLU A 82 16.58 8.62 -14.11
N LEU A 83 16.15 8.68 -12.85
CA LEU A 83 14.80 9.04 -12.48
C LEU A 83 14.48 10.51 -12.75
N TYR A 84 15.38 11.43 -12.40
CA TYR A 84 15.23 12.85 -12.68
C TYR A 84 15.36 13.15 -14.17
N LYS A 85 16.24 12.45 -14.89
CA LYS A 85 16.36 12.54 -16.34
C LYS A 85 15.04 12.16 -17.01
N ALA A 86 14.50 10.99 -16.69
CA ALA A 86 13.20 10.55 -17.20
C ALA A 86 12.02 11.46 -16.79
N TYR A 87 12.12 12.14 -15.65
CA TYR A 87 11.14 13.14 -15.24
C TYR A 87 11.22 14.44 -16.06
N SER A 88 12.44 14.86 -16.42
CA SER A 88 12.72 16.11 -17.13
C SER A 88 12.62 16.02 -18.66
N GLU A 89 12.80 14.82 -19.21
CA GLU A 89 12.78 14.59 -20.66
C GLU A 89 11.34 14.66 -21.22
N ASN A 90 11.18 15.38 -22.33
CA ASN A 90 9.92 15.48 -23.07
C ASN A 90 9.44 14.07 -23.51
N PRO A 91 8.12 13.86 -23.67
CA PRO A 91 7.49 12.55 -23.94
C PRO A 91 7.89 11.88 -25.27
N ALA A 92 8.87 12.41 -26.00
CA ALA A 92 9.40 11.81 -27.23
C ALA A 92 10.12 10.47 -26.99
N SER A 93 10.62 10.23 -25.77
CA SER A 93 11.15 8.95 -25.34
C SER A 93 10.39 8.49 -24.10
N GLU A 94 9.50 7.51 -24.25
CA GLU A 94 8.89 6.89 -23.08
C GLU A 94 9.99 6.26 -22.20
N PRO A 95 10.02 6.55 -20.89
CA PRO A 95 10.93 5.89 -19.98
C PRO A 95 10.72 4.38 -20.03
N GLN A 96 11.79 3.61 -19.90
CA GLN A 96 11.75 2.15 -19.97
C GLN A 96 12.19 1.51 -18.65
N GLY A 97 11.77 0.26 -18.44
CA GLY A 97 12.21 -0.55 -17.31
C GLY A 97 11.86 0.05 -15.95
N PRO A 98 12.75 -0.04 -14.94
CA PRO A 98 12.49 0.37 -13.55
C PRO A 98 11.99 1.80 -13.40
N THR A 99 12.52 2.72 -14.22
CA THR A 99 12.13 4.13 -14.17
C THR A 99 10.68 4.35 -14.61
N LYS A 100 10.18 3.57 -15.58
CA LYS A 100 8.77 3.61 -16.02
C LYS A 100 7.84 3.21 -14.88
N GLU A 101 8.19 2.13 -14.17
CA GLU A 101 7.39 1.61 -13.06
C GLU A 101 7.31 2.61 -11.89
N ILE A 102 8.43 3.26 -11.54
CA ILE A 102 8.46 4.30 -10.49
C ILE A 102 7.62 5.52 -10.89
N LEU A 103 7.68 5.93 -12.16
CA LEU A 103 6.84 7.03 -12.66
C LEU A 103 5.36 6.67 -12.68
N ASN A 104 5.01 5.42 -12.97
CA ASN A 104 3.64 4.91 -12.88
C ASN A 104 3.15 4.88 -11.43
N TYR A 105 3.99 4.49 -10.47
CA TYR A 105 3.69 4.56 -9.05
C TYR A 105 3.39 5.99 -8.59
N ARG A 106 4.27 6.94 -8.94
CA ARG A 106 4.04 8.37 -8.66
C ARG A 106 2.74 8.87 -9.29
N LYS A 107 2.46 8.46 -10.52
CA LYS A 107 1.21 8.80 -11.22
C LYS A 107 0.00 8.23 -10.48
N ALA A 108 0.08 6.99 -9.99
CA ALA A 108 -0.97 6.38 -9.19
C ALA A 108 -1.24 7.17 -7.91
N LEU A 109 -0.19 7.58 -7.18
CA LEU A 109 -0.37 8.42 -5.97
C LEU A 109 -1.18 9.70 -6.25
N TRP A 110 -0.84 10.42 -7.32
CA TRP A 110 -1.57 11.63 -7.71
C TRP A 110 -3.01 11.35 -8.14
N ILE A 111 -3.21 10.35 -9.00
CA ILE A 111 -4.55 9.96 -9.47
C ILE A 111 -5.42 9.48 -8.31
N GLY A 112 -4.84 8.75 -7.36
CA GLY A 112 -5.53 8.29 -6.15
C GLY A 112 -5.95 9.45 -5.27
N TYR A 113 -5.01 10.35 -4.96
CA TYR A 113 -5.31 11.54 -4.18
C TYR A 113 -6.42 12.40 -4.79
N ASP A 114 -6.36 12.68 -6.09
CA ASP A 114 -7.39 13.47 -6.76
C ASP A 114 -8.72 12.71 -6.89
N HIS A 115 -8.69 11.38 -7.01
CA HIS A 115 -9.90 10.56 -6.98
C HIS A 115 -10.61 10.67 -5.64
N LEU A 116 -9.88 10.59 -4.51
CA LEU A 116 -10.43 10.66 -3.15
C LEU A 116 -10.99 12.03 -2.78
N LYS A 117 -10.60 13.10 -3.48
CA LYS A 117 -11.26 14.41 -3.32
C LYS A 117 -12.69 14.44 -3.88
N GLN A 118 -12.99 13.57 -4.83
CA GLN A 118 -14.22 13.60 -5.62
C GLN A 118 -15.12 12.39 -5.39
N HIS A 119 -14.55 11.30 -4.88
CA HIS A 119 -15.20 10.00 -4.71
C HIS A 119 -14.84 9.42 -3.35
N THR A 120 -15.69 8.52 -2.86
CA THR A 120 -15.42 7.74 -1.66
C THR A 120 -14.32 6.71 -1.91
N PHE A 121 -13.60 6.30 -0.87
CA PHE A 121 -12.66 5.18 -0.95
C PHE A 121 -13.45 3.87 -1.10
N ASP A 122 -13.41 3.26 -2.28
CA ASP A 122 -14.19 2.07 -2.65
C ASP A 122 -13.32 1.02 -3.39
N GLU A 123 -13.94 -0.07 -3.87
CA GLU A 123 -13.22 -1.11 -4.63
C GLU A 123 -12.62 -0.57 -5.93
N ASN A 124 -13.29 0.39 -6.57
CA ASN A 124 -12.81 0.99 -7.82
C ASN A 124 -11.52 1.76 -7.61
N TYR A 125 -11.34 2.38 -6.43
CA TYR A 125 -10.07 3.00 -6.07
C TYR A 125 -8.91 1.99 -6.18
N PHE A 126 -9.03 0.82 -5.55
CA PHE A 126 -7.98 -0.20 -5.58
C PHE A 126 -7.68 -0.68 -6.99
N ILE A 127 -8.73 -0.99 -7.78
CA ILE A 127 -8.57 -1.43 -9.17
C ILE A 127 -7.89 -0.35 -10.00
N LYS A 128 -8.30 0.92 -9.84
CA LYS A 128 -7.72 2.05 -10.58
C LYS A 128 -6.25 2.26 -10.22
N MET A 129 -5.89 2.17 -8.95
CA MET A 129 -4.51 2.29 -8.51
C MET A 129 -3.66 1.13 -9.03
N TYR A 130 -4.12 -0.11 -8.87
CA TYR A 130 -3.44 -1.30 -9.40
C TYR A 130 -3.16 -1.18 -10.89
N ARG A 131 -4.17 -0.84 -11.70
CA ARG A 131 -4.03 -0.68 -13.16
C ARG A 131 -3.10 0.46 -13.52
N THR A 132 -3.07 1.53 -12.73
CA THR A 132 -2.17 2.66 -12.97
C THR A 132 -0.72 2.27 -12.69
N VAL A 133 -0.44 1.56 -11.60
CA VAL A 133 0.93 1.14 -11.26
C VAL A 133 1.41 0.05 -12.22
N SER A 134 0.63 -1.01 -12.36
CA SER A 134 1.04 -2.22 -13.10
C SER A 134 0.90 -2.12 -14.61
N GLN A 135 0.08 -1.18 -15.11
CA GLN A 135 -0.32 -1.09 -16.52
C GLN A 135 -1.08 -2.33 -17.05
N PHE A 136 -1.47 -3.27 -16.19
CA PHE A 136 -2.35 -4.37 -16.54
C PHE A 136 -3.82 -3.93 -16.53
N SER A 137 -4.66 -4.73 -17.17
CA SER A 137 -6.11 -4.51 -17.23
C SER A 137 -6.90 -5.39 -16.25
N ASP A 138 -6.21 -6.19 -15.44
CA ASP A 138 -6.86 -7.05 -14.44
C ASP A 138 -7.58 -6.24 -13.36
N GLY A 139 -8.43 -6.93 -12.60
CA GLY A 139 -9.13 -6.40 -11.43
C GLY A 139 -8.89 -7.29 -10.21
N ILE A 140 -9.91 -7.46 -9.38
CA ILE A 140 -9.86 -8.43 -8.27
C ILE A 140 -9.61 -9.82 -8.85
N ARG A 141 -8.72 -10.57 -8.20
CA ARG A 141 -8.31 -11.91 -8.62
C ARG A 141 -9.52 -12.85 -8.75
N ASN A 142 -9.53 -13.65 -9.84
CA ASN A 142 -10.56 -14.67 -10.06
C ASN A 142 -10.62 -15.69 -8.90
N PRO A 143 -11.82 -16.10 -8.43
CA PRO A 143 -12.01 -17.11 -7.39
C PRO A 143 -11.23 -18.41 -7.54
N ILE A 144 -10.82 -18.79 -8.76
CA ILE A 144 -10.09 -20.04 -9.03
C ILE A 144 -8.57 -19.83 -9.00
N ALA A 145 -8.09 -18.60 -9.15
CA ALA A 145 -6.67 -18.30 -9.28
C ALA A 145 -5.89 -18.66 -8.00
N GLN A 146 -4.84 -19.44 -8.18
CA GLN A 146 -4.00 -19.96 -7.11
C GLN A 146 -2.78 -19.04 -6.93
N VAL A 147 -2.69 -18.40 -5.77
CA VAL A 147 -1.64 -17.44 -5.43
C VAL A 147 -0.98 -17.89 -4.15
N TYR A 148 0.34 -17.74 -4.09
CA TYR A 148 1.17 -18.04 -2.94
C TYR A 148 2.15 -16.91 -2.73
N ILE A 149 2.27 -16.45 -1.49
CA ILE A 149 3.40 -15.63 -1.07
C ILE A 149 4.47 -16.59 -0.57
N LYS A 150 5.65 -16.49 -1.16
CA LYS A 150 6.81 -17.33 -0.83
C LYS A 150 7.79 -16.54 0.03
N GLU A 151 8.54 -17.25 0.86
CA GLU A 151 9.64 -16.63 1.62
C GLU A 151 10.76 -16.21 0.66
N GLY A 152 11.13 -14.93 0.71
CA GLY A 152 12.23 -14.37 -0.07
C GLY A 152 13.60 -14.68 0.53
N GLY A 153 14.67 -14.30 -0.18
CA GLY A 153 16.06 -14.42 0.29
C GLY A 153 16.78 -15.69 -0.16
N SER A 154 17.93 -15.97 0.47
CA SER A 154 18.85 -17.06 0.11
C SER A 154 19.02 -18.13 1.20
N GLY A 155 18.17 -18.08 2.24
CA GLY A 155 18.19 -19.04 3.34
C GLY A 155 17.57 -20.41 2.99
N PRO A 156 17.63 -21.39 3.91
CA PRO A 156 17.12 -22.74 3.68
C PRO A 156 15.59 -22.80 3.43
N ASN A 157 14.86 -21.76 3.84
CA ASN A 157 13.41 -21.67 3.61
C ASN A 157 13.04 -20.84 2.37
N ALA A 158 14.03 -20.31 1.64
CA ALA A 158 13.78 -19.51 0.44
C ALA A 158 12.92 -20.28 -0.57
N GLY A 159 11.87 -19.64 -1.06
CA GLY A 159 10.92 -20.23 -2.02
C GLY A 159 9.86 -21.15 -1.40
N THR A 160 9.90 -21.42 -0.09
CA THR A 160 8.81 -22.11 0.61
C THR A 160 7.57 -21.23 0.72
N VAL A 161 6.39 -21.83 0.82
CA VAL A 161 5.14 -21.06 0.94
C VAL A 161 5.06 -20.43 2.33
N PHE A 162 5.15 -19.10 2.36
CA PHE A 162 5.03 -18.31 3.58
C PHE A 162 3.55 -18.03 3.91
N TYR A 163 2.73 -17.77 2.89
CA TYR A 163 1.32 -17.48 3.07
C TYR A 163 0.49 -17.83 1.82
N THR A 164 -0.71 -18.36 2.03
CA THR A 164 -1.69 -18.57 0.96
C THR A 164 -2.92 -17.68 1.22
N PRO A 165 -3.14 -16.61 0.43
CA PRO A 165 -4.25 -15.69 0.62
C PRO A 165 -5.63 -16.37 0.45
N PRO A 166 -6.69 -15.77 1.02
CA PRO A 166 -8.06 -16.22 0.83
C PRO A 166 -8.39 -16.46 -0.65
N ARG A 167 -9.19 -17.47 -0.93
CA ARG A 167 -9.61 -17.86 -2.28
C ARG A 167 -10.98 -18.52 -2.24
N GLY A 168 -11.85 -18.11 -3.16
CA GLY A 168 -13.18 -18.69 -3.36
C GLY A 168 -14.14 -17.64 -3.86
N LYS A 169 -15.32 -18.07 -4.33
CA LYS A 169 -16.33 -17.16 -4.87
C LYS A 169 -16.88 -16.28 -3.75
N GLY A 170 -16.79 -14.97 -3.89
CA GLY A 170 -17.34 -14.01 -2.93
C GLY A 170 -16.51 -13.82 -1.65
N ILE A 171 -15.42 -14.59 -1.46
CA ILE A 171 -14.62 -14.51 -0.23
C ILE A 171 -13.75 -13.26 -0.25
N ILE A 172 -13.05 -13.00 -1.36
CA ILE A 172 -12.15 -11.85 -1.47
C ILE A 172 -12.98 -10.56 -1.46
N GLU A 173 -14.11 -10.57 -2.15
CA GLU A 173 -15.07 -9.47 -2.21
C GLU A 173 -15.65 -9.17 -0.82
N ALA A 174 -16.03 -10.20 -0.05
CA ALA A 174 -16.50 -10.00 1.33
C ALA A 174 -15.42 -9.40 2.24
N LYS A 175 -14.17 -9.88 2.16
CA LYS A 175 -13.04 -9.33 2.93
C LYS A 175 -12.73 -7.88 2.54
N LEU A 176 -12.77 -7.58 1.24
CA LEU A 176 -12.55 -6.23 0.73
C LEU A 176 -13.68 -5.29 1.18
N HIS A 177 -14.93 -5.77 1.16
CA HIS A 177 -16.07 -5.02 1.66
C HIS A 177 -15.95 -4.72 3.16
N ASN A 178 -15.62 -5.72 3.98
CA ASN A 178 -15.38 -5.53 5.42
C ASN A 178 -14.29 -4.48 5.68
N LEU A 179 -13.18 -4.54 4.93
CA LEU A 179 -12.11 -3.55 5.01
C LEU A 179 -12.59 -2.12 4.65
N LEU A 180 -13.34 -1.98 3.55
CA LEU A 180 -13.84 -0.69 3.09
C LEU A 180 -14.85 -0.09 4.06
N GLU A 181 -15.78 -0.91 4.54
CA GLU A 181 -16.78 -0.52 5.54
C GLU A 181 -16.10 -0.05 6.82
N TRP A 182 -15.11 -0.81 7.30
CA TRP A 182 -14.34 -0.45 8.48
C TRP A 182 -13.62 0.89 8.30
N ASN A 183 -12.91 1.10 7.20
CA ASN A 183 -12.20 2.36 6.94
C ASN A 183 -13.13 3.57 6.81
N CYS A 184 -14.32 3.42 6.23
CA CYS A 184 -15.26 4.53 6.05
C CYS A 184 -16.03 4.87 7.34
N ASN A 185 -16.32 3.87 8.18
CA ASN A 185 -17.13 4.06 9.38
C ASN A 185 -16.31 4.37 10.63
N ASN A 186 -15.00 4.08 10.65
CA ASN A 186 -14.21 4.31 11.86
C ASN A 186 -13.73 5.75 11.99
N LYS A 187 -14.00 6.32 13.17
CA LYS A 187 -13.38 7.56 13.68
C LYS A 187 -12.05 7.29 14.39
N MET A 188 -11.53 6.08 14.29
CA MET A 188 -10.23 5.74 14.84
C MET A 188 -9.15 6.57 14.13
N ASP A 189 -8.07 6.88 14.84
CA ASP A 189 -7.00 7.69 14.27
C ASP A 189 -6.51 7.06 12.97
N ILE A 190 -6.52 7.83 11.88
CA ILE A 190 -6.14 7.34 10.54
C ILE A 190 -4.77 6.65 10.58
N GLN A 191 -3.83 7.09 11.42
CA GLN A 191 -2.51 6.46 11.56
C GLN A 191 -2.55 5.09 12.22
N LEU A 192 -3.45 4.87 13.19
CA LEU A 192 -3.68 3.54 13.75
C LEU A 192 -4.38 2.64 12.74
N SER A 193 -5.35 3.18 12.00
CA SER A 193 -6.09 2.42 11.00
C SER A 193 -5.19 1.98 9.83
N CYS A 194 -4.27 2.84 9.39
CA CYS A 194 -3.28 2.50 8.37
C CYS A 194 -2.31 1.41 8.83
N ASN A 195 -1.91 1.37 10.09
CA ASN A 195 -0.99 0.33 10.57
C ASN A 195 -1.65 -1.05 10.64
N ILE A 196 -2.95 -1.13 10.93
CA ILE A 196 -3.71 -2.38 10.88
C ILE A 196 -3.85 -2.89 9.43
N PHE A 197 -3.79 -1.99 8.44
CA PHE A 197 -3.86 -2.34 7.02
C PHE A 197 -2.56 -2.98 6.46
N PHE A 198 -1.41 -2.71 7.09
CA PHE A 198 -0.09 -3.17 6.62
C PHE A 198 0.47 -4.39 7.37
N ILE A 199 -0.32 -5.04 8.24
CA ILE A 199 0.00 -6.29 8.94
C ILE A 199 -0.82 -7.43 8.34
#